data_AF-A0A521TFP6-F1
#
_entry.id   AF-A0A521TFP6-F1
#
_cell.length_a   1.000
_cell.length_b   1.000
_cell.length_c   1.000
_cell.angle_alpha   90.00
_cell.angle_beta   90.00
_cell.angle_gamma   90.00
#
_symmetry.space_group_name_H-M   'P 1'
#
loop_
_entity.id
_entity.type
_entity.pdbx_description
1 polymer ?
#
loop_
_entity_poly.entity_id
_entity_poly.type
_entity_poly.pdbx_seq_one_letter_code
_entity_poly.pdbx_strand_id
1 'polypeptide(L)'
;MTKAKAGTTRRTKAPPAKQKRASTSKLIVATKRASLAANTARLGVLTRLIRRRLATVVESFYDVGEALREIADRKLYAVSDHASFAAWVEGSKLMSSAQAEKLLAIVRHVPREAALAAGQERAYALVLLAAATPEPDSAAELLAGGVVDGQPAAKASVRTIKAAAAAERQKRPQSPAQRAKAKADAAVEKGLRALLRAAGLSAKTLHVGAGEVRVVLARALVEKALSAR
;
A
#
# COMPACT_ATOMS: atom_id res chain seq x y z
N MET A 1 -77.90 -71.72 -40.26
CA MET A 1 -76.50 -71.33 -40.49
C MET A 1 -76.53 -69.91 -41.06
N THR A 2 -75.85 -68.85 -40.59
CA THR A 2 -74.68 -68.73 -39.72
C THR A 2 -74.55 -67.26 -39.25
N LYS A 3 -74.29 -67.08 -37.95
CA LYS A 3 -73.47 -66.05 -37.25
C LYS A 3 -73.77 -64.53 -37.36
N ALA A 4 -74.08 -63.99 -36.17
CA ALA A 4 -73.81 -62.64 -35.71
C ALA A 4 -72.30 -62.35 -35.48
N LYS A 5 -71.90 -61.06 -35.53
CA LYS A 5 -70.96 -60.35 -34.62
C LYS A 5 -70.72 -58.92 -35.13
N ALA A 6 -71.22 -57.90 -34.43
CA ALA A 6 -70.55 -57.17 -33.34
C ALA A 6 -69.41 -56.26 -33.84
N GLY A 7 -69.70 -54.96 -33.90
CA GLY A 7 -68.70 -53.92 -34.04
C GLY A 7 -67.85 -53.76 -32.77
N THR A 8 -66.60 -53.39 -32.93
CA THR A 8 -65.80 -52.69 -31.90
C THR A 8 -64.66 -51.94 -32.58
N THR A 9 -64.72 -50.62 -32.38
CA THR A 9 -63.74 -49.60 -32.71
C THR A 9 -62.36 -49.93 -32.14
N ARG A 10 -61.30 -49.94 -32.96
CA ARG A 10 -59.92 -49.91 -32.45
C ARG A 10 -59.28 -48.56 -32.75
N ARG A 11 -59.34 -47.67 -31.74
CA ARG A 11 -58.41 -46.54 -31.61
C ARG A 11 -56.98 -47.10 -31.52
N THR A 12 -56.09 -46.71 -32.43
CA THR A 12 -54.65 -46.72 -32.16
C THR A 12 -54.13 -45.29 -32.22
N LYS A 13 -53.78 -44.81 -31.03
CA LYS A 13 -53.28 -43.49 -30.69
C LYS A 13 -51.76 -43.51 -30.90
N ALA A 14 -51.24 -42.90 -31.96
CA ALA A 14 -49.90 -42.29 -31.90
C ALA A 14 -50.05 -40.89 -31.23
N PRO A 15 -49.06 -40.28 -30.53
CA PRO A 15 -47.62 -40.61 -30.37
C PRO A 15 -47.06 -40.42 -28.93
N PRO A 16 -45.78 -40.76 -28.61
CA PRO A 16 -45.12 -40.17 -27.42
C PRO A 16 -43.76 -39.47 -27.68
N ALA A 17 -43.27 -39.41 -28.92
CA ALA A 17 -41.90 -38.94 -29.17
C ALA A 17 -41.70 -37.40 -29.07
N LYS A 18 -42.67 -36.59 -29.52
CA LYS A 18 -42.57 -35.11 -29.49
C LYS A 18 -42.72 -34.53 -28.08
N GLN A 19 -43.60 -35.10 -27.24
CA GLN A 19 -43.80 -34.64 -25.86
C GLN A 19 -42.59 -34.94 -24.96
N LYS A 20 -41.94 -36.10 -25.13
CA LYS A 20 -40.72 -36.42 -24.38
C LYS A 20 -39.58 -35.42 -24.67
N ARG A 21 -39.32 -35.09 -25.94
CA ARG A 21 -38.26 -34.13 -26.30
C ARG A 21 -38.48 -32.71 -25.76
N ALA A 22 -39.73 -32.24 -25.75
CA ALA A 22 -40.08 -30.93 -25.17
C ALA A 22 -39.98 -30.90 -23.63
N SER A 23 -40.21 -32.04 -22.97
CA SER A 23 -40.04 -32.16 -21.51
C SER A 23 -38.55 -32.17 -21.12
N THR A 24 -37.69 -32.82 -21.90
CA THR A 24 -36.24 -32.89 -21.67
C THR A 24 -35.57 -31.52 -21.85
N SER A 25 -35.97 -30.73 -22.86
CA SER A 25 -35.41 -29.38 -23.07
C SER A 25 -35.79 -28.41 -21.95
N LYS A 26 -37.04 -28.46 -21.47
CA LYS A 26 -37.49 -27.66 -20.31
C LYS A 26 -36.73 -28.03 -19.03
N LEU A 27 -36.46 -29.32 -18.80
CA LEU A 27 -35.70 -29.78 -17.64
C LEU A 27 -34.25 -29.28 -17.68
N ILE A 28 -33.60 -29.30 -18.85
CA ILE A 28 -32.23 -28.77 -19.05
C ILE A 28 -32.16 -27.26 -18.80
N VAL A 29 -33.16 -26.49 -19.28
CA VAL A 29 -33.20 -25.04 -19.04
C VAL A 29 -33.46 -24.73 -17.55
N ALA A 30 -34.34 -25.50 -16.89
CA ALA A 30 -34.60 -25.36 -15.47
C ALA A 30 -33.36 -25.70 -14.61
N THR A 31 -32.64 -26.79 -14.94
CA THR A 31 -31.39 -27.15 -14.25
C THR A 31 -30.28 -26.14 -14.49
N LYS A 32 -30.14 -25.60 -15.71
CA LYS A 32 -29.18 -24.51 -15.99
C LYS A 32 -29.52 -23.23 -15.24
N ARG A 33 -30.80 -22.87 -15.12
CA ARG A 33 -31.23 -21.70 -14.32
C ARG A 33 -30.99 -21.92 -12.83
N ALA A 34 -31.29 -23.12 -12.32
CA ALA A 34 -31.03 -23.47 -10.92
C ALA A 34 -29.52 -23.50 -10.61
N SER A 35 -28.69 -24.03 -11.51
CA SER A 35 -27.24 -24.02 -11.34
C SER A 35 -26.65 -22.62 -11.44
N LEU A 36 -27.15 -21.78 -12.36
CA LEU A 36 -26.77 -20.37 -12.45
C LEU A 36 -27.13 -19.62 -11.15
N ALA A 37 -28.35 -19.79 -10.64
CA ALA A 37 -28.78 -19.18 -9.39
C ALA A 37 -27.92 -19.63 -8.19
N ALA A 38 -27.63 -20.93 -8.10
CA ALA A 38 -26.73 -21.48 -7.08
C ALA A 38 -25.31 -20.91 -7.19
N ASN A 39 -24.77 -20.82 -8.41
CA ASN A 39 -23.45 -20.25 -8.68
C ASN A 39 -23.38 -18.75 -8.36
N THR A 40 -24.43 -17.97 -8.70
CA THR A 40 -24.52 -16.55 -8.35
C THR A 40 -24.59 -16.35 -6.83
N ALA A 41 -25.37 -17.17 -6.12
CA ALA A 41 -25.41 -17.14 -4.66
C ALA A 41 -24.04 -17.48 -4.05
N ARG A 42 -23.37 -18.52 -4.58
CA ARG A 42 -22.03 -18.93 -4.14
C ARG A 42 -20.99 -17.84 -4.40
N LEU A 43 -21.02 -17.21 -5.57
CA LEU A 43 -20.16 -16.08 -5.89
C LEU A 43 -20.35 -14.94 -4.90
N GLY A 44 -21.60 -14.54 -4.62
CA GLY A 44 -21.89 -13.48 -3.63
C GLY A 44 -21.36 -13.80 -2.23
N VAL A 45 -21.47 -15.05 -1.78
CA VAL A 45 -20.90 -15.52 -0.49
C VAL A 45 -19.37 -15.41 -0.49
N LEU A 46 -18.72 -15.89 -1.56
CA LEU A 46 -17.26 -15.85 -1.68
C LEU A 46 -16.74 -14.41 -1.79
N THR A 47 -17.41 -13.53 -2.53
CA THR A 47 -17.05 -12.10 -2.60
C THR A 47 -17.15 -11.44 -1.23
N ARG A 48 -18.19 -11.72 -0.44
CA ARG A 48 -18.30 -11.21 0.95
C ARG A 48 -17.20 -11.75 1.86
N LEU A 49 -16.86 -13.03 1.73
CA LEU A 49 -15.72 -13.63 2.45
C LEU A 49 -14.41 -12.93 2.10
N ILE A 50 -14.14 -12.78 0.80
CA ILE A 50 -12.94 -12.10 0.30
C ILE A 50 -12.90 -10.66 0.83
N ARG A 51 -13.99 -9.89 0.74
CA ARG A 51 -14.05 -8.51 1.28
C ARG A 51 -13.71 -8.45 2.76
N ARG A 52 -14.28 -9.36 3.58
CA ARG A 52 -13.98 -9.42 5.02
C ARG A 52 -12.52 -9.78 5.29
N ARG A 53 -11.97 -10.76 4.57
CA ARG A 53 -10.56 -11.15 4.72
C ARG A 53 -9.62 -10.05 4.25
N LEU A 54 -9.94 -9.35 3.17
CA LEU A 54 -9.17 -8.20 2.70
C LEU A 54 -9.16 -7.06 3.71
N ALA A 55 -10.28 -6.76 4.37
CA ALA A 55 -10.31 -5.75 5.43
C ALA A 55 -9.37 -6.13 6.59
N THR A 56 -9.43 -7.38 7.06
CA THR A 56 -8.48 -7.87 8.08
C THR A 56 -7.04 -7.76 7.62
N VAL A 57 -6.72 -8.16 6.37
CA VAL A 57 -5.36 -8.10 5.82
C VAL A 57 -4.85 -6.66 5.71
N VAL A 58 -5.73 -5.72 5.32
CA VAL A 58 -5.41 -4.29 5.20
C VAL A 58 -5.13 -3.66 6.56
N GLU A 59 -5.77 -4.13 7.64
CA GLU A 59 -5.42 -3.66 8.99
C GLU A 59 -4.20 -4.39 9.57
N SER A 60 -4.08 -5.68 9.27
CA SER A 60 -3.06 -6.57 9.85
C SER A 60 -1.64 -6.19 9.44
N PHE A 61 -1.41 -5.53 8.30
CA PHE A 61 -0.04 -5.20 7.90
C PHE A 61 0.64 -4.25 8.91
N TYR A 62 -0.11 -3.34 9.53
CA TYR A 62 0.44 -2.40 10.50
C TYR A 62 0.73 -3.11 11.82
N ASP A 63 -0.20 -3.94 12.30
CA ASP A 63 -0.05 -4.69 13.54
C ASP A 63 1.10 -5.71 13.44
N VAL A 64 1.26 -6.35 12.27
CA VAL A 64 2.43 -7.21 11.98
C VAL A 64 3.72 -6.38 11.97
N GLY A 65 3.71 -5.18 11.38
CA GLY A 65 4.85 -4.28 11.41
C GLY A 65 5.27 -3.86 12.83
N GLU A 66 4.29 -3.58 13.70
CA GLU A 66 4.50 -3.27 15.12
C GLU A 66 5.13 -4.44 15.88
N ALA A 67 4.64 -5.67 15.65
CA ALA A 67 5.25 -6.87 16.22
C ALA A 67 6.70 -7.08 15.72
N LEU A 68 6.94 -6.88 14.42
CA LEU A 68 8.30 -6.94 13.85
C LEU A 68 9.21 -5.86 14.46
N ARG A 69 8.69 -4.65 14.71
CA ARG A 69 9.42 -3.56 15.37
C ARG A 69 9.84 -3.94 16.78
N GLU A 70 8.92 -4.49 17.57
CA GLU A 70 9.24 -4.92 18.93
C GLU A 70 10.31 -6.01 18.94
N ILE A 71 10.18 -7.03 18.07
CA ILE A 71 11.16 -8.10 17.93
C ILE A 71 12.54 -7.55 17.55
N ALA A 72 12.59 -6.59 16.62
CA ALA A 72 13.83 -5.97 16.16
C ALA A 72 14.47 -5.09 17.24
N ASP A 73 13.71 -4.18 17.85
CA ASP A 73 14.23 -3.18 18.80
C ASP A 73 14.69 -3.82 20.12
N ARG A 74 13.98 -4.85 20.58
CA ARG A 74 14.34 -5.61 21.79
C ARG A 74 15.27 -6.79 21.52
N LYS A 75 15.64 -7.00 20.26
CA LYS A 75 16.49 -8.12 19.81
C LYS A 75 15.96 -9.51 20.23
N LEU A 76 14.64 -9.69 20.24
CA LEU A 76 14.00 -10.94 20.70
C LEU A 76 14.33 -12.14 19.81
N TYR A 77 14.76 -11.89 18.57
CA TYR A 77 15.26 -12.92 17.66
C TYR A 77 16.44 -13.73 18.25
N ALA A 78 17.20 -13.15 19.18
CA ALA A 78 18.33 -13.80 19.83
C ALA A 78 17.92 -14.94 20.78
N VAL A 79 16.66 -14.97 21.25
CA VAL A 79 16.13 -16.05 22.10
C VAL A 79 16.10 -17.39 21.35
N SER A 80 16.02 -17.34 20.03
CA SER A 80 15.97 -18.48 19.11
C SER A 80 17.30 -18.74 18.39
N ASP A 81 18.43 -18.31 18.97
CA ASP A 81 19.80 -18.52 18.43
C ASP A 81 20.06 -17.92 17.03
N HIS A 82 19.25 -16.97 16.59
CA HIS A 82 19.49 -16.25 15.33
C HIS A 82 20.42 -15.05 15.54
N ALA A 83 21.45 -14.94 14.70
CA ALA A 83 22.46 -13.86 14.78
C ALA A 83 21.92 -12.47 14.42
N SER A 84 20.79 -12.40 13.69
CA SER A 84 20.19 -11.13 13.27
C SER A 84 18.68 -11.27 13.06
N PHE A 85 17.98 -10.13 13.05
CA PHE A 85 16.57 -10.06 12.69
C PHE A 85 16.30 -10.69 11.32
N ALA A 86 17.12 -10.37 10.31
CA ALA A 86 16.98 -10.94 8.97
C ALA A 86 17.15 -12.48 8.97
N ALA A 87 18.15 -13.00 9.69
CA ALA A 87 18.35 -14.44 9.82
C ALA A 87 17.16 -15.13 10.50
N TRP A 88 16.54 -14.47 11.48
CA TRP A 88 15.33 -14.96 12.13
C TRP A 88 14.11 -14.92 11.20
N VAL A 89 13.90 -13.85 10.43
CA VAL A 89 12.78 -13.77 9.48
C VAL A 89 12.86 -14.90 8.45
N GLU A 90 14.04 -15.13 7.84
CA GLU A 90 14.25 -16.23 6.89
C GLU A 90 14.05 -17.61 7.56
N GLY A 91 14.59 -17.79 8.78
CA GLY A 91 14.44 -19.03 9.54
C GLY A 91 12.99 -19.33 9.95
N SER A 92 12.21 -18.30 10.26
CA SER A 92 10.82 -18.41 10.72
C SER A 92 9.84 -18.85 9.64
N LYS A 93 10.20 -18.67 8.35
CA LYS A 93 9.34 -18.94 7.17
C LYS A 93 7.98 -18.22 7.21
N LEU A 94 7.83 -17.16 8.01
CA LEU A 94 6.59 -16.37 8.10
C LEU A 94 6.39 -15.49 6.86
N MET A 95 7.48 -14.90 6.36
CA MET A 95 7.52 -14.05 5.16
C MET A 95 8.97 -13.88 4.68
N SER A 96 9.16 -13.24 3.53
CA SER A 96 10.51 -12.87 3.07
C SER A 96 11.08 -11.70 3.87
N SER A 97 12.41 -11.63 3.98
CA SER A 97 13.10 -10.49 4.62
C SER A 97 12.69 -9.15 4.01
N ALA A 98 12.54 -9.08 2.68
CA ALA A 98 12.14 -7.86 1.99
C ALA A 98 10.75 -7.38 2.40
N GLN A 99 9.80 -8.30 2.64
CA GLN A 99 8.47 -7.94 3.10
C GLN A 99 8.50 -7.48 4.57
N ALA A 100 9.28 -8.14 5.43
CA ALA A 100 9.44 -7.75 6.82
C ALA A 100 10.05 -6.35 6.96
N GLU A 101 11.15 -6.08 6.25
CA GLU A 101 11.80 -4.76 6.21
C GLU A 101 10.84 -3.67 5.73
N LYS A 102 10.01 -3.96 4.73
CA LYS A 102 8.99 -3.03 4.24
C LYS A 102 7.95 -2.70 5.32
N LEU A 103 7.41 -3.70 6.01
CA LEU A 103 6.43 -3.47 7.08
C LEU A 103 7.06 -2.70 8.25
N LEU A 104 8.28 -3.07 8.63
CA LEU A 104 9.06 -2.39 9.65
C LEU A 104 9.32 -0.92 9.30
N ALA A 105 9.68 -0.63 8.04
CA ALA A 105 9.91 0.73 7.57
C ALA A 105 8.64 1.59 7.63
N ILE A 106 7.47 1.02 7.30
CA ILE A 106 6.19 1.76 7.39
C ILE A 106 5.94 2.18 8.85
N VAL A 107 5.96 1.25 9.81
CA VAL A 107 5.61 1.55 11.21
C VAL A 107 6.64 2.44 11.94
N ARG A 108 7.85 2.57 11.40
CA ARG A 108 8.87 3.50 11.91
C ARG A 108 8.66 4.94 11.43
N HIS A 109 7.98 5.13 10.30
CA HIS A 109 7.95 6.42 9.60
C HIS A 109 6.54 6.97 9.32
N VAL A 110 5.50 6.16 9.48
CA VAL A 110 4.11 6.53 9.18
C VAL A 110 3.21 6.15 10.35
N PRO A 111 2.44 7.09 10.94
CA PRO A 111 1.45 6.78 11.96
C PRO A 111 0.36 5.83 11.46
N ARG A 112 -0.19 4.99 12.36
CA ARG A 112 -1.19 3.95 12.05
C ARG A 112 -2.32 4.42 11.16
N GLU A 113 -3.06 5.45 11.58
CA GLU A 113 -4.23 5.94 10.84
C GLU A 113 -3.87 6.40 9.41
N ALA A 114 -2.72 7.09 9.26
CA ALA A 114 -2.23 7.53 7.96
C ALA A 114 -1.79 6.35 7.08
N ALA A 115 -1.14 5.34 7.67
CA ALA A 115 -0.73 4.13 6.96
C ALA A 115 -1.93 3.31 6.48
N LEU A 116 -2.96 3.15 7.31
CA LEU A 116 -4.19 2.42 6.98
C LEU A 116 -4.98 3.13 5.89
N ALA A 117 -5.14 4.46 5.98
CA ALA A 117 -5.80 5.26 4.95
C ALA A 117 -5.04 5.22 3.61
N ALA A 118 -3.70 5.23 3.65
CA ALA A 118 -2.88 5.14 2.45
C ALA A 118 -2.82 3.71 1.86
N GLY A 119 -2.92 2.69 2.71
CA GLY A 119 -2.62 1.30 2.36
C GLY A 119 -1.11 1.03 2.25
N GLN A 120 -0.75 -0.24 2.44
CA GLN A 120 0.65 -0.70 2.58
C GLN A 120 1.58 -0.24 1.43
N GLU A 121 1.18 -0.43 0.17
CA GLU A 121 2.05 -0.14 -0.98
C GLU A 121 2.35 1.36 -1.13
N ARG A 122 1.33 2.21 -0.89
CA ARG A 122 1.49 3.66 -1.00
C ARG A 122 2.28 4.20 0.17
N ALA A 123 1.97 3.76 1.40
CA ALA A 123 2.73 4.13 2.58
C ALA A 123 4.23 3.79 2.39
N TYR A 124 4.54 2.58 1.93
CA TYR A 124 5.93 2.20 1.66
C TYR A 124 6.57 3.02 0.53
N ALA A 125 5.85 3.29 -0.56
CA ALA A 125 6.39 4.11 -1.65
C ALA A 125 6.73 5.54 -1.18
N LEU A 126 5.95 6.10 -0.26
CA LEU A 126 6.22 7.42 0.33
C LEU A 126 7.39 7.39 1.31
N VAL A 127 7.58 6.29 2.06
CA VAL A 127 8.82 6.06 2.83
C VAL A 127 10.03 6.05 1.90
N LEU A 128 9.94 5.36 0.76
CA LEU A 128 11.02 5.30 -0.22
C LEU A 128 11.31 6.65 -0.90
N LEU A 129 10.28 7.49 -1.08
CA LEU A 129 10.40 8.84 -1.60
C LEU A 129 11.06 9.76 -0.57
N ALA A 130 10.56 9.77 0.68
CA ALA A 130 11.14 10.54 1.78
C ALA A 130 12.63 10.20 2.02
N ALA A 131 13.00 8.92 1.89
CA ALA A 131 14.40 8.50 2.01
C ALA A 131 15.28 8.90 0.79
N ALA A 132 14.65 9.18 -0.35
CA ALA A 132 15.33 9.59 -1.58
C ALA A 132 15.50 11.12 -1.66
N THR A 133 14.58 11.89 -1.07
CA THR A 133 14.62 13.35 -1.04
C THR A 133 15.63 13.85 0.02
N PRO A 134 16.46 14.88 -0.30
CA PRO A 134 17.30 15.55 0.68
C PRO A 134 16.51 16.40 1.68
N GLU A 135 15.33 16.90 1.25
CA GLU A 135 14.43 17.68 2.09
C GLU A 135 13.85 16.80 3.21
N PRO A 136 13.63 17.38 4.42
CA PRO A 136 13.30 16.62 5.63
C PRO A 136 11.87 16.06 5.66
N ASP A 137 11.11 16.20 4.57
CA ASP A 137 9.72 15.75 4.51
C ASP A 137 9.64 14.24 4.82
N SER A 138 9.08 13.95 5.99
CA SER A 138 8.77 12.59 6.40
C SER A 138 7.65 12.00 5.54
N ALA A 139 7.58 10.68 5.47
CA ALA A 139 6.47 10.00 4.79
C ALA A 139 5.09 10.41 5.35
N ALA A 140 5.04 10.75 6.65
CA ALA A 140 3.83 11.27 7.30
C ALA A 140 3.46 12.67 6.80
N GLU A 141 4.42 13.59 6.66
CA GLU A 141 4.19 14.93 6.11
C GLU A 141 3.77 14.88 4.63
N LEU A 142 4.41 13.99 3.86
CA LEU A 142 4.01 13.74 2.47
C LEU A 142 2.55 13.26 2.40
N LEU A 143 2.13 12.34 3.28
CA LEU A 143 0.74 11.89 3.35
C LEU A 143 -0.24 13.00 3.76
N ALA A 144 0.16 13.87 4.68
CA ALA A 144 -0.72 14.92 5.22
C ALA A 144 -0.97 16.05 4.21
N GLY A 145 0.04 16.44 3.42
CA GLY A 145 -0.10 17.58 2.49
C GLY A 145 0.92 17.65 1.35
N GLY A 146 1.77 16.63 1.19
CA GLY A 146 2.78 16.61 0.14
C GLY A 146 2.16 16.48 -1.26
N VAL A 147 2.95 16.88 -2.26
CA VAL A 147 2.59 16.80 -3.67
C VAL A 147 3.63 15.96 -4.41
N VAL A 148 3.18 15.02 -5.21
CA VAL A 148 4.01 14.18 -6.08
C VAL A 148 3.51 14.35 -7.50
N ASP A 149 4.36 14.86 -8.39
CA ASP A 149 4.04 15.06 -9.81
C ASP A 149 2.76 15.90 -10.02
N GLY A 150 2.62 16.99 -9.25
CA GLY A 150 1.48 17.89 -9.31
C GLY A 150 0.19 17.36 -8.66
N GLN A 151 0.19 16.15 -8.09
CA GLN A 151 -0.97 15.59 -7.38
C GLN A 151 -0.72 15.44 -5.88
N PRO A 152 -1.76 15.55 -5.02
CA PRO A 152 -1.62 15.22 -3.61
C PRO A 152 -1.03 13.80 -3.43
N ALA A 153 0.02 13.65 -2.62
CA ALA A 153 0.74 12.39 -2.47
C ALA A 153 -0.17 11.25 -1.97
N ALA A 154 -1.18 11.58 -1.15
CA ALA A 154 -2.22 10.65 -0.71
C ALA A 154 -3.06 10.07 -1.87
N LYS A 155 -3.17 10.79 -2.99
CA LYS A 155 -3.94 10.39 -4.18
C LYS A 155 -3.07 9.89 -5.33
N ALA A 156 -1.79 10.24 -5.34
CA ALA A 156 -0.85 9.80 -6.36
C ALA A 156 -0.77 8.27 -6.45
N SER A 157 -0.56 7.78 -7.67
CA SER A 157 -0.40 6.34 -7.91
C SER A 157 0.92 5.84 -7.32
N VAL A 158 0.94 4.59 -6.85
CA VAL A 158 2.17 3.95 -6.34
C VAL A 158 3.29 3.98 -7.39
N ARG A 159 2.93 3.82 -8.67
CA ARG A 159 3.88 3.88 -9.78
C ARG A 159 4.51 5.27 -9.91
N THR A 160 3.69 6.33 -9.83
CA THR A 160 4.15 7.73 -9.88
C THR A 160 5.09 8.04 -8.72
N ILE A 161 4.72 7.64 -7.51
CA ILE A 161 5.55 7.85 -6.30
C ILE A 161 6.89 7.12 -6.43
N LYS A 162 6.88 5.85 -6.88
CA LYS A 162 8.12 5.09 -7.11
C LYS A 162 8.99 5.71 -8.19
N ALA A 163 8.40 6.22 -9.27
CA ALA A 163 9.13 6.92 -10.33
C ALA A 163 9.78 8.21 -9.81
N ALA A 164 9.06 9.01 -9.01
CA ALA A 164 9.60 10.20 -8.35
C ALA A 164 10.78 9.84 -7.42
N ALA A 165 10.62 8.81 -6.60
CA ALA A 165 11.69 8.34 -5.71
C ALA A 165 12.93 7.87 -6.49
N ALA A 166 12.73 7.19 -7.63
CA ALA A 166 13.82 6.76 -8.50
C ALA A 166 14.55 7.95 -9.15
N ALA A 167 13.80 8.95 -9.61
CA ALA A 167 14.37 10.18 -10.17
C ALA A 167 15.22 10.93 -9.13
N GLU A 168 14.75 11.04 -7.89
CA GLU A 168 15.52 11.65 -6.80
C GLU A 168 16.79 10.85 -6.45
N ARG A 169 16.72 9.52 -6.46
CA ARG A 169 17.92 8.68 -6.27
C ARG A 169 18.95 8.84 -7.40
N GLN A 170 18.51 9.03 -8.63
CA GLN A 170 19.41 9.25 -9.76
C GLN A 170 20.14 10.60 -9.67
N LYS A 171 19.47 11.63 -9.13
CA LYS A 171 20.09 12.93 -8.82
C LYS A 171 21.08 12.84 -7.65
N ARG A 172 20.92 11.83 -6.78
CA ARG A 172 21.71 11.71 -5.56
C ARG A 172 23.18 11.40 -5.89
N PRO A 173 24.13 11.99 -5.16
CA PRO A 173 25.52 11.78 -5.49
C PRO A 173 25.95 10.32 -5.27
N GLN A 174 26.53 9.72 -6.32
CA GLN A 174 26.76 8.29 -6.38
C GLN A 174 28.06 7.85 -5.70
N SER A 175 29.04 8.74 -5.54
CA SER A 175 30.34 8.37 -4.96
C SER A 175 30.39 8.54 -3.42
N PRO A 176 31.22 7.76 -2.71
CA PRO A 176 31.43 7.90 -1.26
C PRO A 176 31.83 9.32 -0.84
N ALA A 177 32.68 9.97 -1.64
CA ALA A 177 33.11 11.35 -1.42
C ALA A 177 31.94 12.32 -1.52
N GLN A 178 31.07 12.15 -2.51
CA GLN A 178 29.91 13.01 -2.67
C GLN A 178 28.84 12.74 -1.58
N ARG A 179 28.70 11.51 -1.10
CA ARG A 179 27.83 11.17 0.06
C ARG A 179 28.35 11.80 1.36
N ALA A 180 29.65 11.74 1.59
CA ALA A 180 30.29 12.36 2.75
C ALA A 180 30.09 13.89 2.72
N LYS A 181 30.28 14.50 1.54
CA LYS A 181 30.01 15.94 1.33
C LYS A 181 28.54 16.29 1.59
N ALA A 182 27.60 15.57 0.98
CA ALA A 182 26.17 15.81 1.19
C ALA A 182 25.75 15.64 2.67
N LYS A 183 26.36 14.68 3.40
CA LYS A 183 26.14 14.51 4.85
C LYS A 183 26.67 15.69 5.65
N ALA A 184 27.85 16.20 5.30
CA ALA A 184 28.43 17.39 5.93
C ALA A 184 27.54 18.63 5.66
N ASP A 185 27.13 18.83 4.41
CA ASP A 185 26.28 19.95 3.99
C ASP A 185 24.92 19.92 4.72
N ALA A 186 24.30 18.74 4.84
CA ALA A 186 23.05 18.55 5.58
C ALA A 186 23.20 18.83 7.09
N ALA A 187 24.34 18.51 7.68
CA ALA A 187 24.62 18.83 9.08
C ALA A 187 24.74 20.35 9.30
N VAL A 188 25.41 21.05 8.38
CA VAL A 188 25.51 22.52 8.38
C VAL A 188 24.12 23.14 8.23
N GLU A 189 23.32 22.65 7.28
CA GLU A 189 21.97 23.14 7.06
C GLU A 189 21.09 22.98 8.32
N LYS A 190 21.12 21.78 8.93
CA LYS A 190 20.38 21.49 10.17
C LYS A 190 20.80 22.42 11.31
N GLY A 191 22.10 22.60 11.52
CA GLY A 191 22.64 23.47 12.55
C GLY A 191 22.21 24.92 12.35
N LEU A 192 22.31 25.43 11.12
CA LEU A 192 21.93 26.81 10.81
C LEU A 192 20.42 27.04 10.94
N ARG A 193 19.58 26.09 10.50
CA ARG A 193 18.12 26.17 10.74
C ARG A 193 17.79 26.16 12.22
N ALA A 194 18.56 25.45 13.07
CA ALA A 194 18.37 25.49 14.52
C ALA A 194 18.75 26.86 15.11
N LEU A 195 19.87 27.43 14.66
CA LEU A 195 20.31 28.78 15.07
C LEU A 195 19.30 29.86 14.67
N LEU A 196 18.81 29.82 13.44
CA LEU A 196 17.78 30.76 12.97
C LEU A 196 16.51 30.65 13.80
N ARG A 197 16.04 29.43 14.09
CA ARG A 197 14.87 29.21 14.95
C ARG A 197 15.07 29.72 16.37
N ALA A 198 16.25 29.51 16.96
CA ALA A 198 16.58 30.06 18.29
C ALA A 198 16.56 31.59 18.30
N ALA A 199 16.86 32.22 17.15
CA ALA A 199 16.75 33.67 16.95
C ALA A 199 15.34 34.13 16.51
N GLY A 200 14.34 33.25 16.46
CA GLY A 200 12.98 33.57 16.01
C GLY A 200 12.85 33.80 14.50
N LEU A 201 13.85 33.38 13.72
CA LEU A 201 13.93 33.54 12.27
C LEU A 201 13.66 32.23 11.55
N SER A 202 13.09 32.33 10.34
CA SER A 202 12.92 31.22 9.41
C SER A 202 13.48 31.59 8.04
N ALA A 203 14.31 30.72 7.47
CA ALA A 203 14.83 30.90 6.11
C ALA A 203 13.79 30.48 5.06
N LYS A 204 13.60 31.34 4.06
CA LYS A 204 12.80 31.02 2.87
C LYS A 204 13.58 30.13 1.90
N THR A 205 14.88 30.41 1.77
CA THR A 205 15.83 29.60 1.03
C THR A 205 17.15 29.56 1.78
N LEU A 206 17.77 28.38 1.80
CA LEU A 206 19.04 28.13 2.45
C LEU A 206 19.87 27.24 1.52
N HIS A 207 21.07 27.71 1.15
CA HIS A 207 21.97 27.01 0.24
C HIS A 207 23.35 26.90 0.88
N VAL A 208 23.85 25.67 1.00
CA VAL A 208 25.22 25.37 1.46
C VAL A 208 26.09 25.13 0.23
N GLY A 209 26.97 26.09 -0.05
CA GLY A 209 27.98 26.01 -1.11
C GLY A 209 29.33 25.52 -0.57
N ALA A 210 30.30 25.33 -1.47
CA ALA A 210 31.61 24.79 -1.10
C ALA A 210 32.46 25.69 -0.17
N GLY A 211 32.17 26.99 -0.13
CA GLY A 211 32.89 27.96 0.72
C GLY A 211 32.01 29.02 1.37
N GLU A 212 30.69 28.94 1.19
CA GLU A 212 29.75 29.93 1.71
C GLU A 212 28.38 29.31 1.93
N VAL A 213 27.61 29.90 2.85
CA VAL A 213 26.21 29.56 3.07
C VAL A 213 25.36 30.78 2.77
N ARG A 214 24.44 30.66 1.82
CA ARG A 214 23.52 31.74 1.43
C ARG A 214 22.16 31.50 2.06
N VAL A 215 21.64 32.52 2.73
CA VAL A 215 20.34 32.46 3.41
C VAL A 215 19.47 33.63 2.94
N VAL A 216 18.23 33.34 2.58
CA VAL A 216 17.22 34.37 2.30
C VAL A 216 16.23 34.39 3.45
N LEU A 217 16.17 35.52 4.15
CA LEU A 217 15.28 35.77 5.28
C LEU A 217 14.21 36.80 4.92
N ALA A 218 13.04 36.71 5.52
CA ALA A 218 12.04 37.76 5.40
C ALA A 218 12.48 38.99 6.21
N ARG A 219 12.60 40.14 5.54
CA ARG A 219 13.04 41.41 6.16
C ARG A 219 12.28 41.73 7.46
N ALA A 220 10.96 41.60 7.45
CA ALA A 220 10.13 41.86 8.63
C ALA A 220 10.47 40.97 9.84
N LEU A 221 10.83 39.71 9.61
CA LEU A 221 11.25 38.80 10.69
C LEU A 221 12.63 39.21 11.25
N VAL A 222 13.54 39.66 10.39
CA VAL A 222 14.85 40.16 10.79
C VAL A 222 14.72 41.44 11.62
N GLU A 223 13.93 42.41 11.15
CA GLU A 223 13.68 43.65 11.88
C GLU A 223 13.05 43.36 13.26
N LYS A 224 12.08 42.46 13.33
CA LYS A 224 11.48 42.02 14.60
C LYS A 224 12.52 41.38 15.53
N ALA A 225 13.34 40.47 15.03
CA ALA A 225 14.37 39.80 15.83
C ALA A 225 15.46 40.77 16.34
N LEU A 226 15.80 41.80 15.55
CA LEU A 226 16.74 42.86 15.96
C LEU A 226 16.14 43.80 17.00
N SER A 227 14.84 44.09 16.93
CA SER A 227 14.13 44.93 17.91
C SER A 227 13.83 44.25 19.25
N ALA A 228 13.92 42.92 19.29
CA ALA A 228 13.65 42.10 20.49
C ALA A 228 14.89 41.78 21.32
N ARG A 229 16.06 42.32 20.94
CA ARG A 229 17.30 42.29 21.71
C ARG A 229 17.51 43.61 22.44
#